data_AF-A0A962YFJ3-F1
#
_entry.id   AF-A0A962YFJ3-F1
#
_cell.length_a   1.000
_cell.length_b   1.000
_cell.length_c   1.000
_cell.angle_alpha   90.00
_cell.angle_beta   90.00
_cell.angle_gamma   90.00
#
_symmetry.space_group_name_H-M   'P 1'
#
loop_
_entity.id
_entity.type
_entity.pdbx_description
1 polymer ?
#
loop_
_entity_poly.entity_id
_entity_poly.type
_entity_poly.pdbx_seq_one_letter_code
_entity_poly.pdbx_strand_id
1 'polypeptide(L)'
;THATASGSITSPAKEFILVDGCCNDSLGHSGTHGMTGSTETGNSGFPYIQYNACLKNAAPSTGKVPAGLLTFSLVQCAGSFSAYNAASGRFIVGLNPNGQPAATFGGANLQPSEVRTHSHDMGGSLDFPEHDIAGGSGCCAHDYAASGSHGFSGSTGVDTNASKYDAAVQAPYYTAFLCEAQ
;
A
#
# COMPACT_ATOMS: atom_id res chain seq x y z
N THR A 1 -10.40 -7.05 9.36
CA THR A 1 -9.09 -7.68 9.59
C THR A 1 -8.56 -8.20 8.27
N HIS A 2 -7.70 -7.40 7.64
CA HIS A 2 -6.99 -7.72 6.41
C HIS A 2 -5.61 -8.32 6.73
N ALA A 3 -4.74 -7.53 7.36
CA ALA A 3 -3.47 -7.99 7.90
C ALA A 3 -3.33 -7.64 9.39
N THR A 4 -2.48 -8.38 10.09
CA THR A 4 -1.99 -7.97 11.42
C THR A 4 -0.97 -6.84 11.23
N ALA A 5 -1.14 -5.74 11.94
CA ALA A 5 -0.12 -4.73 12.11
C ALA A 5 0.76 -5.10 13.30
N SER A 6 2.09 -4.99 13.17
CA SER A 6 3.02 -5.12 14.29
C SER A 6 4.08 -4.03 14.22
N GLY A 7 4.49 -3.52 15.39
CA GLY A 7 5.48 -2.46 15.48
C GLY A 7 5.99 -2.28 16.90
N SER A 8 6.73 -1.22 17.13
CA SER A 8 7.18 -0.82 18.45
C SER A 8 7.24 0.70 18.60
N ILE A 9 7.11 1.13 19.85
CA ILE A 9 7.37 2.50 20.30
C ILE A 9 8.43 2.44 21.39
N THR A 10 9.37 3.37 21.40
CA THR A 10 10.38 3.48 22.46
C THR A 10 10.20 4.80 23.20
N SER A 11 9.89 4.72 24.49
CA SER A 11 9.81 5.88 25.38
C SER A 11 11.14 6.03 26.13
N PRO A 12 11.83 7.18 26.04
CA PRO A 12 13.04 7.43 26.84
C PRO A 12 12.75 7.40 28.33
N ALA A 13 13.73 6.98 29.13
CA ALA A 13 13.66 7.05 30.59
C ALA A 13 13.73 8.49 31.10
N LYS A 14 12.96 8.76 32.16
CA LYS A 14 13.08 9.94 33.01
C LYS A 14 13.32 9.50 34.44
N GLU A 15 14.35 10.09 35.03
CA GLU A 15 14.74 9.86 36.41
C GLU A 15 14.45 11.12 37.23
N PHE A 16 13.99 10.92 38.45
CA PHE A 16 13.69 12.01 39.38
C PHE A 16 14.40 11.73 40.70
N ILE A 17 15.19 12.71 41.15
CA ILE A 17 15.69 12.76 42.53
C ILE A 17 14.53 13.26 43.38
N LEU A 18 13.60 12.34 43.63
CA LEU A 18 12.57 12.52 44.63
C LEU A 18 13.19 12.32 46.02
N VAL A 19 12.32 12.61 46.97
CA VAL A 19 12.44 12.33 48.39
C VAL A 19 11.18 11.44 48.54
N ASP A 20 11.30 10.13 48.85
CA ASP A 20 10.31 9.01 48.86
C ASP A 20 9.16 9.10 47.87
N GLY A 21 9.35 8.50 46.69
CA GLY A 21 8.26 8.17 45.77
C GLY A 21 7.56 6.86 46.16
N CYS A 22 6.45 6.95 46.89
CA CYS A 22 5.45 5.88 46.92
C CYS A 22 4.38 6.14 45.86
N CYS A 23 3.65 5.08 45.49
CA CYS A 23 2.27 5.19 45.04
C CYS A 23 2.12 5.81 43.64
N ASN A 24 3.22 5.81 42.86
CA ASN A 24 3.29 6.19 41.45
C ASN A 24 3.04 4.97 40.52
N ASP A 25 2.35 3.95 41.02
CA ASP A 25 2.20 2.61 40.41
C ASP A 25 1.36 2.61 39.11
N SER A 26 0.74 3.74 38.78
CA SER A 26 -0.04 3.98 37.57
C SER A 26 0.72 4.73 36.47
N LEU A 27 1.98 5.12 36.70
CA LEU A 27 2.79 5.82 35.69
C LEU A 27 3.34 4.86 34.63
N GLY A 28 3.53 5.37 33.41
CA GLY A 28 4.09 4.61 32.31
C GLY A 28 5.56 4.26 32.55
N HIS A 29 5.95 3.02 32.25
CA HIS A 29 7.34 2.56 32.29
C HIS A 29 8.05 2.88 30.96
N SER A 30 9.30 3.30 31.04
CA SER A 30 10.16 3.58 29.90
C SER A 30 10.57 2.32 29.13
N GLY A 31 11.23 2.49 27.99
CA GLY A 31 11.75 1.41 27.16
C GLY A 31 10.90 1.14 25.92
N THR A 32 11.14 -0.02 25.31
CA THR A 32 10.53 -0.40 24.02
C THR A 32 9.29 -1.28 24.25
N HIS A 33 8.13 -0.77 23.87
CA HIS A 33 6.85 -1.45 23.97
C HIS A 33 6.43 -1.99 22.60
N GLY A 34 6.07 -3.28 22.56
CA GLY A 34 5.53 -3.92 21.37
C GLY A 34 4.08 -3.48 21.13
N MET A 35 3.75 -3.21 19.88
CA MET A 35 2.41 -2.81 19.44
C MET A 35 1.87 -3.84 18.44
N THR A 36 0.62 -4.24 18.61
CA THR A 36 -0.10 -5.09 17.64
C THR A 36 -1.50 -4.55 17.38
N GLY A 37 -1.97 -4.73 16.15
CA GLY A 37 -3.31 -4.31 15.74
C GLY A 37 -3.76 -5.00 14.45
N SER A 38 -4.82 -4.47 13.86
CA SER A 38 -5.37 -4.95 12.59
C SER A 38 -5.53 -3.80 11.61
N THR A 39 -5.15 -4.03 10.35
CA THR A 39 -5.47 -3.12 9.26
C THR A 39 -6.79 -3.50 8.59
N GLU A 40 -7.39 -2.50 7.93
CA GLU A 40 -8.49 -2.63 6.98
C GLU A 40 -8.09 -1.99 5.66
N THR A 41 -8.86 -2.25 4.59
CA THR A 41 -8.53 -1.82 3.23
C THR A 41 -8.43 -0.30 3.11
N GLY A 42 -7.25 0.21 2.74
CA GLY A 42 -7.09 1.58 2.26
C GLY A 42 -7.49 1.67 0.79
N ASN A 43 -8.41 2.58 0.44
CA ASN A 43 -8.82 2.86 -0.94
C ASN A 43 -8.33 4.23 -1.45
N SER A 44 -7.31 4.79 -0.78
CA SER A 44 -6.66 6.06 -1.11
C SER A 44 -5.29 5.83 -1.76
N GLY A 45 -4.88 6.73 -2.65
CA GLY A 45 -3.52 6.72 -3.21
C GLY A 45 -3.22 5.65 -4.27
N PHE A 46 -4.22 4.90 -4.77
CA PHE A 46 -4.00 3.97 -5.88
C PHE A 46 -3.39 4.69 -7.09
N PRO A 47 -2.29 4.18 -7.68
CA PRO A 47 -1.74 4.74 -8.90
C PRO A 47 -2.70 4.48 -10.06
N TYR A 48 -3.36 5.54 -10.54
CA TYR A 48 -4.22 5.48 -11.72
C TYR A 48 -3.45 5.97 -12.95
N ILE A 49 -3.58 5.24 -14.06
CA ILE A 49 -3.13 5.69 -15.37
C ILE A 49 -4.34 6.26 -16.08
N GLN A 50 -4.42 7.59 -16.16
CA GLN A 50 -5.43 8.25 -16.98
C GLN A 50 -4.94 8.30 -18.43
N TYR A 51 -5.47 7.43 -19.28
CA TYR A 51 -5.26 7.53 -20.71
C TYR A 51 -6.10 8.68 -21.28
N ASN A 52 -5.45 9.58 -22.02
CA ASN A 52 -6.14 10.52 -22.89
C ASN A 52 -6.65 9.79 -24.15
N ALA A 53 -7.66 8.93 -23.96
CA ALA A 53 -8.28 8.17 -25.04
C ALA A 53 -9.23 9.08 -25.83
N CYS A 54 -9.05 9.13 -27.16
CA CYS A 54 -9.98 9.82 -28.04
C CYS A 54 -11.28 9.01 -28.19
N LEU A 55 -12.42 9.57 -27.78
CA LEU A 55 -13.72 8.94 -28.04
C LEU A 55 -14.11 9.11 -29.51
N LYS A 56 -14.36 7.99 -30.21
CA LYS A 56 -14.87 8.01 -31.58
C LYS A 56 -16.37 8.35 -31.58
N ASN A 57 -16.72 9.59 -31.89
CA ASN A 57 -18.11 10.05 -31.98
C ASN A 57 -18.76 9.81 -33.36
N ALA A 58 -17.97 9.52 -34.40
CA ALA A 58 -18.48 9.23 -35.73
C ALA A 58 -19.10 7.83 -35.81
N ALA A 59 -20.16 7.68 -36.60
CA ALA A 59 -20.82 6.40 -36.83
C ALA A 59 -19.84 5.30 -37.33
N PRO A 60 -20.13 4.00 -37.10
CA PRO A 60 -19.37 2.92 -37.71
C PRO A 60 -19.40 3.03 -39.24
N SER A 61 -18.22 3.18 -39.83
CA SER A 61 -18.01 3.21 -41.29
C SER A 61 -17.48 1.85 -41.74
N THR A 62 -18.04 1.27 -42.79
CA THR A 62 -17.46 0.11 -43.46
C THR A 62 -16.13 0.49 -44.11
N GLY A 63 -15.05 -0.14 -43.68
CA GLY A 63 -13.69 0.14 -44.15
C GLY A 63 -12.66 -0.73 -43.44
N LYS A 64 -11.43 -0.77 -43.97
CA LYS A 64 -10.32 -1.44 -43.28
C LYS A 64 -9.88 -0.63 -42.07
N VAL A 65 -9.73 -1.31 -40.93
CA VAL A 65 -9.04 -0.77 -39.76
C VAL A 65 -7.53 -0.70 -40.08
N PRO A 66 -6.80 0.35 -39.67
CA PRO A 66 -5.34 0.37 -39.81
C PRO A 66 -4.68 -0.77 -39.02
N ALA A 67 -3.70 -1.44 -39.63
CA ALA A 67 -2.88 -2.44 -38.94
C ALA A 67 -2.16 -1.81 -37.73
N GLY A 68 -2.02 -2.59 -36.65
CA GLY A 68 -1.47 -2.13 -35.37
C GLY A 68 -2.45 -1.34 -34.48
N LEU A 69 -3.72 -1.17 -34.89
CA LEU A 69 -4.72 -0.57 -33.99
C LEU A 69 -5.05 -1.54 -32.84
N LEU A 70 -4.83 -1.09 -31.60
CA LEU A 70 -5.19 -1.81 -30.39
C LEU A 70 -6.59 -1.42 -29.88
N THR A 71 -7.38 -2.41 -29.46
CA THR A 71 -8.69 -2.25 -28.81
C THR A 71 -8.91 -3.31 -27.74
N PHE A 72 -9.77 -3.04 -26.75
CA PHE A 72 -10.22 -4.05 -25.80
C PHE A 72 -11.48 -4.77 -26.30
N SER A 73 -11.60 -6.07 -26.03
CA SER A 73 -12.78 -6.91 -26.30
C SER A 73 -13.10 -7.80 -25.10
N LEU A 74 -14.37 -7.90 -24.70
CA LEU A 74 -14.78 -8.63 -23.48
C LEU A 74 -14.81 -10.15 -23.62
N VAL A 75 -14.84 -10.69 -24.85
CA VAL A 75 -15.10 -12.12 -25.09
C VAL A 75 -13.94 -12.80 -25.81
N GLN A 76 -13.49 -12.22 -26.93
CA GLN A 76 -12.34 -12.67 -27.73
C GLN A 76 -12.01 -11.62 -28.80
N CYS A 77 -10.84 -11.70 -29.41
CA CYS A 77 -10.55 -10.96 -30.63
C CYS A 77 -11.31 -11.60 -31.82
N ALA A 78 -11.81 -10.78 -32.74
CA ALA A 78 -12.68 -11.23 -33.83
C ALA A 78 -12.42 -10.48 -35.14
N GLY A 79 -12.71 -11.11 -36.28
CA GLY A 79 -12.46 -10.53 -37.60
C GLY A 79 -10.97 -10.42 -37.89
N SER A 80 -10.50 -9.26 -38.33
CA SER A 80 -9.08 -8.97 -38.61
C SER A 80 -8.26 -8.61 -37.37
N PHE A 81 -8.68 -9.05 -36.17
CA PHE A 81 -7.97 -8.77 -34.92
C PHE A 81 -7.39 -10.05 -34.30
N SER A 82 -6.13 -9.99 -33.85
CA SER A 82 -5.48 -11.06 -33.08
C SER A 82 -5.19 -10.63 -31.63
N ALA A 83 -4.89 -11.57 -30.74
CA ALA A 83 -4.62 -11.28 -29.32
C ALA A 83 -3.21 -10.70 -29.11
N TYR A 84 -3.14 -9.49 -28.55
CA TYR A 84 -1.90 -8.78 -28.30
C TYR A 84 -1.24 -9.24 -26.99
N ASN A 85 -0.61 -10.42 -27.05
CA ASN A 85 -0.06 -11.09 -25.86
C ASN A 85 1.08 -10.33 -25.17
N ALA A 86 1.76 -9.39 -25.83
CA ALA A 86 2.86 -8.61 -25.25
C ALA A 86 2.42 -7.72 -24.06
N ALA A 87 1.13 -7.35 -23.97
CA ALA A 87 0.57 -6.63 -22.83
C ALA A 87 0.04 -7.54 -21.70
N SER A 88 0.07 -8.87 -21.87
CA SER A 88 -0.53 -9.80 -20.90
C SER A 88 0.14 -9.71 -19.52
N GLY A 89 -0.66 -9.40 -18.50
CA GLY A 89 -0.17 -9.20 -17.13
C GLY A 89 0.64 -7.92 -16.92
N ARG A 90 0.50 -6.91 -17.80
CA ARG A 90 1.22 -5.63 -17.74
C ARG A 90 0.26 -4.45 -17.84
N PHE A 91 0.66 -3.33 -17.25
CA PHE A 91 0.03 -2.04 -17.54
C PHE A 91 0.52 -1.53 -18.90
N ILE A 92 -0.40 -1.01 -19.70
CA ILE A 92 -0.08 -0.25 -20.91
C ILE A 92 0.33 1.16 -20.46
N VAL A 93 1.28 1.79 -21.13
CA VAL A 93 1.60 3.20 -20.92
C VAL A 93 1.67 3.93 -22.27
N GLY A 94 1.44 5.23 -22.25
CA GLY A 94 1.61 6.06 -23.44
C GLY A 94 3.07 6.04 -23.91
N LEU A 95 3.27 5.82 -25.21
CA LEU A 95 4.61 5.88 -25.81
C LEU A 95 5.11 7.33 -25.81
N ASN A 96 6.28 7.59 -25.25
CA ASN A 96 6.95 8.88 -25.37
C ASN A 96 7.49 9.06 -26.82
N PRO A 97 7.75 10.30 -27.29
CA PRO A 97 8.13 10.53 -28.70
C PRO A 97 9.37 9.79 -29.20
N ASN A 98 10.25 9.35 -28.29
CA ASN A 98 11.47 8.59 -28.58
C ASN A 98 11.42 7.15 -28.02
N GLY A 99 10.23 6.65 -27.67
CA GLY A 99 10.03 5.33 -27.10
C GLY A 99 10.10 4.21 -28.13
N GLN A 100 10.53 3.03 -27.71
CA GLN A 100 10.39 1.81 -28.50
C GLN A 100 9.00 1.21 -28.25
N PRO A 101 8.15 1.00 -29.29
CA PRO A 101 6.89 0.28 -29.14
C PRO A 101 7.11 -1.10 -28.52
N ALA A 102 6.14 -1.56 -27.72
CA ALA A 102 6.21 -2.83 -26.98
C ALA A 102 7.41 -2.98 -26.00
N ALA A 103 8.17 -1.91 -25.72
CA ALA A 103 9.20 -1.94 -24.68
C ALA A 103 8.60 -2.31 -23.32
N THR A 104 9.27 -3.22 -22.62
CA THR A 104 8.88 -3.62 -21.26
C THR A 104 9.85 -3.03 -20.24
N PHE A 105 9.32 -2.65 -19.09
CA PHE A 105 10.09 -2.13 -17.95
C PHE A 105 9.39 -2.55 -16.65
N GLY A 106 10.10 -2.40 -15.52
CA GLY A 106 9.64 -2.92 -14.23
C GLY A 106 9.87 -4.43 -14.09
N GLY A 107 9.08 -5.07 -13.22
CA GLY A 107 9.22 -6.49 -12.91
C GLY A 107 8.61 -7.45 -13.94
N ALA A 108 8.54 -8.73 -13.54
CA ALA A 108 7.81 -9.76 -14.27
C ALA A 108 6.34 -9.37 -14.47
N ASN A 109 5.74 -9.80 -15.57
CA ASN A 109 4.30 -9.68 -15.78
C ASN A 109 3.53 -10.58 -14.81
N LEU A 110 2.30 -10.20 -14.48
CA LEU A 110 1.39 -11.03 -13.70
C LEU A 110 0.92 -12.23 -14.54
N GLN A 111 1.00 -13.44 -13.99
CA GLN A 111 0.31 -14.60 -14.56
C GLN A 111 -1.21 -14.49 -14.32
N PRO A 112 -2.04 -15.19 -15.12
CA PRO A 112 -3.46 -15.29 -14.85
C PRO A 112 -3.72 -15.76 -13.41
N SER A 113 -4.54 -15.00 -12.66
CA SER A 113 -4.84 -15.24 -11.24
C SER A 113 -3.64 -15.14 -10.27
N GLU A 114 -2.51 -14.54 -10.66
CA GLU A 114 -1.37 -14.33 -9.76
C GLU A 114 -1.67 -13.30 -8.66
N VAL A 115 -1.76 -13.74 -7.41
CA VAL A 115 -1.86 -12.86 -6.25
C VAL A 115 -0.45 -12.50 -5.77
N ARG A 116 0.03 -11.30 -6.12
CA ARG A 116 1.24 -10.72 -5.51
C ARG A 116 0.92 -10.19 -4.13
N THR A 117 1.49 -10.80 -3.11
CA THR A 117 1.47 -10.27 -1.74
C THR A 117 2.42 -9.10 -1.62
N HIS A 118 2.09 -8.16 -0.73
CA HIS A 118 2.99 -7.11 -0.29
C HIS A 118 2.70 -6.75 1.17
N SER A 119 3.53 -5.87 1.73
CA SER A 119 3.39 -5.33 3.09
C SER A 119 3.60 -3.82 3.03
N HIS A 120 2.97 -3.10 3.96
CA HIS A 120 3.17 -1.67 4.12
C HIS A 120 3.98 -1.37 5.38
N ASP A 121 4.96 -0.49 5.26
CA ASP A 121 5.57 0.15 6.41
C ASP A 121 4.57 1.14 7.03
N MET A 122 4.54 1.20 8.36
CA MET A 122 3.69 2.10 9.13
C MET A 122 4.52 2.85 10.15
N GLY A 123 4.16 4.11 10.39
CA GLY A 123 4.81 4.94 11.40
C GLY A 123 4.03 6.20 11.67
N GLY A 124 4.37 6.86 12.77
CA GLY A 124 3.73 8.07 13.25
C GLY A 124 4.28 8.44 14.62
N SER A 125 3.57 9.27 15.36
CA SER A 125 3.86 9.55 16.77
C SER A 125 2.66 9.27 17.67
N LEU A 126 2.94 8.98 18.94
CA LEU A 126 1.96 8.98 20.03
C LEU A 126 2.39 10.02 21.05
N ASP A 127 1.46 10.86 21.47
CA ASP A 127 1.70 11.86 22.51
C ASP A 127 1.45 11.24 23.88
N PHE A 128 2.50 11.19 24.70
CA PHE A 128 2.44 10.68 26.06
C PHE A 128 2.11 11.85 27.00
N PRO A 129 0.99 11.79 27.75
CA PRO A 129 0.57 12.89 28.61
C PRO A 129 1.57 13.15 29.75
N GLU A 130 1.58 14.39 30.23
CA GLU A 130 2.31 14.76 31.43
C GLU A 130 1.53 14.31 32.69
N HIS A 131 2.27 13.84 33.68
CA HIS A 131 1.74 13.44 34.99
C HIS A 131 2.64 13.99 36.10
N ASP A 132 2.03 14.54 37.14
CA ASP A 132 2.74 14.94 38.34
C ASP A 132 3.24 13.69 39.09
N ILE A 133 4.45 13.78 39.65
CA ILE A 133 5.08 12.71 40.41
C ILE A 133 5.20 13.16 41.86
N ALA A 134 4.53 12.45 42.77
CA ALA A 134 4.52 12.79 44.20
C ALA A 134 5.75 12.22 44.94
N GLY A 135 6.18 12.90 46.01
CA GLY A 135 7.12 12.34 46.98
C GLY A 135 7.33 13.15 48.27
N GLY A 136 7.76 12.46 49.36
CA GLY A 136 8.55 13.06 50.46
C GLY A 136 9.28 12.04 51.39
N SER A 137 10.63 11.93 51.36
CA SER A 137 11.51 11.04 52.21
C SER A 137 12.98 10.71 51.68
N GLY A 138 13.24 9.69 50.84
CA GLY A 138 14.56 9.26 50.27
C GLY A 138 14.68 9.14 48.71
N CYS A 139 15.82 8.67 48.16
CA CYS A 139 16.20 8.91 46.74
C CYS A 139 15.66 7.96 45.65
N CYS A 140 15.85 8.40 44.39
CA CYS A 140 16.11 7.56 43.21
C CYS A 140 14.90 6.86 42.55
N ALA A 141 13.91 7.66 42.13
CA ALA A 141 12.78 7.18 41.34
C ALA A 141 13.14 7.16 39.84
N HIS A 142 13.05 5.98 39.21
CA HIS A 142 13.64 5.67 37.90
C HIS A 142 12.65 4.97 36.96
N ASP A 143 13.08 4.75 35.72
CA ASP A 143 12.35 4.08 34.64
C ASP A 143 10.97 4.65 34.24
N TYR A 144 10.66 5.91 34.58
CA TYR A 144 9.43 6.54 34.08
C TYR A 144 9.54 6.86 32.59
N ALA A 145 8.48 6.59 31.83
CA ALA A 145 8.38 7.02 30.44
C ALA A 145 8.36 8.56 30.36
N ALA A 146 9.18 9.14 29.47
CA ALA A 146 9.10 10.55 29.16
C ALA A 146 7.70 10.93 28.60
N SER A 147 7.20 12.10 28.98
CA SER A 147 6.07 12.74 28.30
C SER A 147 6.47 13.27 26.91
N GLY A 148 5.49 13.70 26.13
CA GLY A 148 5.68 14.29 24.80
C GLY A 148 5.48 13.32 23.64
N SER A 149 5.79 13.77 22.43
CA SER A 149 5.55 13.00 21.20
C SER A 149 6.65 11.99 20.93
N HIS A 150 6.31 10.69 20.95
CA HIS A 150 7.25 9.60 20.70
C HIS A 150 6.93 8.89 19.39
N GLY A 151 7.95 8.72 18.55
CA GLY A 151 7.80 8.03 17.27
C GLY A 151 7.58 6.52 17.46
N PHE A 152 6.65 5.96 16.69
CA PHE A 152 6.51 4.51 16.53
C PHE A 152 6.75 4.11 15.07
N SER A 153 7.18 2.86 14.88
CA SER A 153 7.37 2.26 13.55
C SER A 153 6.97 0.79 13.57
N GLY A 154 6.49 0.30 12.44
CA GLY A 154 6.10 -1.09 12.26
C GLY A 154 5.83 -1.44 10.80
N SER A 155 5.24 -2.60 10.59
CA SER A 155 4.83 -3.10 9.28
C SER A 155 3.51 -3.86 9.37
N THR A 156 2.74 -3.89 8.28
CA THR A 156 1.69 -4.89 8.12
C THR A 156 2.29 -6.25 7.81
N GLY A 157 1.66 -7.31 8.28
CA GLY A 157 1.84 -8.64 7.69
C GLY A 157 1.41 -8.63 6.22
N VAL A 158 1.84 -9.65 5.48
CA VAL A 158 1.34 -9.91 4.13
C VAL A 158 -0.11 -10.42 4.21
N ASP A 159 -1.02 -9.84 3.41
CA ASP A 159 -2.35 -10.42 3.27
C ASP A 159 -2.25 -11.71 2.43
N THR A 160 -2.47 -12.86 3.08
CA THR A 160 -2.46 -14.17 2.43
C THR A 160 -3.86 -14.60 1.96
N ASN A 161 -4.89 -13.78 2.19
CA ASN A 161 -6.27 -14.11 1.88
C ASN A 161 -6.62 -13.62 0.47
N ALA A 162 -6.43 -14.48 -0.54
CA ALA A 162 -6.70 -14.18 -1.95
C ALA A 162 -8.12 -13.64 -2.26
N SER A 163 -9.08 -13.78 -1.34
CA SER A 163 -10.42 -13.18 -1.47
C SER A 163 -10.49 -11.69 -1.10
N LYS A 164 -9.40 -11.10 -0.61
CA LYS A 164 -9.39 -9.79 0.03
C LYS A 164 -8.29 -8.84 -0.50
N TYR A 165 -8.71 -8.02 -1.46
CA TYR A 165 -8.34 -6.62 -1.75
C TYR A 165 -6.90 -6.07 -1.67
N ASP A 166 -5.83 -6.89 -1.56
CA ASP A 166 -4.44 -6.35 -1.45
C ASP A 166 -3.40 -6.96 -2.40
N ALA A 167 -3.83 -7.25 -3.63
CA ALA A 167 -2.92 -7.53 -4.74
C ALA A 167 -3.20 -6.58 -5.91
N ALA A 168 -2.17 -6.32 -6.71
CA ALA A 168 -2.27 -5.54 -7.96
C ALA A 168 -3.38 -6.04 -8.91
N VAL A 169 -3.85 -7.28 -8.71
CA VAL A 169 -5.00 -7.87 -9.41
C VAL A 169 -6.39 -7.29 -9.08
N GLN A 170 -6.47 -6.25 -8.23
CA GLN A 170 -7.73 -5.60 -7.85
C GLN A 170 -7.86 -4.11 -8.17
N ALA A 171 -6.94 -3.55 -8.96
CA ALA A 171 -7.40 -2.55 -9.93
C ALA A 171 -8.54 -3.19 -10.75
N PRO A 172 -9.64 -2.51 -11.09
CA PRO A 172 -10.81 -3.13 -11.71
C PRO A 172 -10.43 -3.67 -13.09
N TYR A 173 -9.97 -4.92 -13.11
CA TYR A 173 -9.68 -5.67 -14.31
C TYR A 173 -11.00 -5.99 -14.98
N TYR A 174 -11.35 -5.12 -15.92
CA TYR A 174 -12.00 -5.59 -17.12
C TYR A 174 -11.14 -6.73 -17.67
N THR A 175 -11.60 -7.98 -17.46
CA THR A 175 -11.09 -9.15 -18.15
C THR A 175 -11.45 -9.02 -19.62
N ALA A 176 -10.61 -8.30 -20.34
CA ALA A 176 -10.78 -7.95 -21.73
C ALA A 176 -9.50 -8.33 -22.47
N PHE A 177 -9.68 -9.01 -23.59
CA PHE A 177 -8.62 -9.27 -24.55
C PHE A 177 -8.20 -7.94 -25.17
N LEU A 178 -6.91 -7.60 -25.03
CA LEU A 178 -6.32 -6.57 -25.88
C LEU A 178 -6.08 -7.18 -27.26
N CYS A 179 -6.64 -6.55 -28.27
CA CYS A 179 -6.75 -7.07 -29.63
C CYS A 179 -6.09 -6.10 -30.61
N GLU A 180 -5.25 -6.61 -31.50
CA GLU A 180 -4.51 -5.85 -32.51
C GLU A 180 -5.03 -6.13 -33.92
N ALA A 181 -5.40 -5.09 -34.65
CA ALA A 181 -5.76 -5.17 -36.06
C ALA A 181 -4.55 -5.61 -36.91
N GLN A 182 -4.75 -6.64 -37.73
CA GLN A 182 -3.76 -7.21 -38.66
C GLN A 182 -3.81 -6.53 -40.04
#